data_AF-A0A4Q4YMY4-F1
#
_entry.id   AF-A0A4Q4YMY4-F1
#
_cell.length_a   1.000
_cell.length_b   1.000
_cell.length_c   1.000
_cell.angle_alpha   90.00
_cell.angle_beta   90.00
_cell.angle_gamma   90.00
#
_symmetry.space_group_name_H-M   'P 1'
#
loop_
_entity.id
_entity.type
_entity.pdbx_description
1 polymer ?
#
loop_
_entity_poly.entity_id
_entity_poly.type
_entity_poly.pdbx_seq_one_letter_code
_entity_poly.pdbx_strand_id
1 'polypeptide(L)'
;MQTTLGGTLFVYQGEEIGMRNAPTTWRIEEFKNIETINYWKKNQKLYANDRGQLDHARAVVDMKARDHARTPMQWTATDNAGFCDPACSLGCARWTTSRPSTWRHRRRQTTPNDLSVWQFWQ
;
A
#
# COMPACT_ATOMS: atom_id res chain seq x y z
N MET A 1 -19.85 -1.25 -6.40
CA MET A 1 -20.64 -0.25 -5.63
C MET A 1 -20.41 1.16 -6.14
N GLN A 2 -19.17 1.61 -6.36
CA GLN A 2 -18.94 2.99 -6.84
C GLN A 2 -19.56 3.28 -8.23
N THR A 3 -19.67 2.27 -9.10
CA THR A 3 -20.20 2.39 -10.48
C THR A 3 -21.70 2.66 -10.57
N THR A 4 -22.46 2.51 -9.49
CA THR A 4 -23.93 2.61 -9.51
C THR A 4 -24.46 3.83 -8.75
N LEU A 5 -23.58 4.70 -8.25
CA LEU A 5 -23.95 5.89 -7.46
C LEU A 5 -24.05 7.13 -8.36
N GLY A 6 -25.01 8.02 -8.07
CA GLY A 6 -25.11 9.31 -8.75
C GLY A 6 -24.08 10.31 -8.20
N GLY A 7 -23.30 10.94 -9.07
CA GLY A 7 -22.30 11.95 -8.71
C GLY A 7 -21.04 11.88 -9.57
N THR A 8 -20.03 12.69 -9.23
CA THR A 8 -18.73 12.64 -9.88
C THR A 8 -17.92 11.48 -9.31
N LEU A 9 -17.57 10.52 -10.17
CA LEU A 9 -16.74 9.38 -9.79
C LEU A 9 -15.27 9.79 -9.69
N PHE A 10 -14.62 9.39 -8.59
CA PHE A 10 -13.18 9.52 -8.40
C PHE A 10 -12.59 8.13 -8.19
N VAL A 11 -11.49 7.85 -8.89
CA VAL A 11 -10.71 6.60 -8.75
C VAL A 11 -9.29 7.01 -8.41
N TYR A 12 -8.73 6.45 -7.34
CA TYR A 12 -7.36 6.75 -6.92
C TYR A 12 -6.32 5.86 -7.62
N GLN A 13 -5.09 6.35 -7.78
CA GLN A 13 -4.00 5.57 -8.38
C GLN A 13 -3.81 4.23 -7.65
N GLY A 14 -3.89 3.13 -8.39
CA GLY A 14 -3.78 1.80 -7.83
C GLY A 14 -5.09 1.15 -7.44
N GLU A 15 -6.18 1.91 -7.30
CA GLU A 15 -7.51 1.36 -7.00
C GLU A 15 -8.02 0.50 -8.17
N GLU A 16 -7.73 0.93 -9.39
CA GLU A 16 -8.09 0.23 -10.62
C GLU A 16 -7.40 -1.14 -10.74
N ILE A 17 -6.27 -1.33 -10.08
CA ILE A 17 -5.52 -2.60 -10.05
C ILE A 17 -5.60 -3.28 -8.69
N GLY A 18 -6.47 -2.82 -7.78
CA GLY A 18 -6.66 -3.43 -6.46
C GLY A 18 -5.40 -3.41 -5.58
N MET A 19 -4.63 -2.31 -5.59
CA MET A 19 -3.50 -2.11 -4.69
C MET A 19 -3.92 -2.29 -3.23
N ARG A 20 -3.07 -2.95 -2.45
CA ARG A 20 -3.33 -3.29 -1.05
C ARG A 20 -2.43 -2.48 -0.12
N ASN A 21 -2.83 -2.42 1.15
CA ASN A 21 -2.01 -1.83 2.20
C ASN A 21 -0.61 -2.44 2.26
N ALA A 22 0.31 -1.62 2.78
CA ALA A 22 1.67 -2.05 3.08
C ALA A 22 1.67 -3.26 4.03
N PRO A 23 2.68 -4.14 3.96
CA PRO A 23 2.74 -5.33 4.81
C PRO A 23 2.78 -4.97 6.30
N THR A 24 2.08 -5.76 7.10
CA THR A 24 2.12 -5.66 8.57
C THR A 24 3.49 -5.99 9.15
N THR A 25 4.35 -6.66 8.37
CA THR A 25 5.74 -6.95 8.74
C THR A 25 6.67 -5.75 8.66
N TRP A 26 6.22 -4.62 8.08
CA TRP A 26 7.03 -3.40 8.05
C TRP A 26 7.31 -2.88 9.45
N ARG A 27 8.54 -2.46 9.69
CA ARG A 27 8.88 -1.77 10.93
C ARG A 27 8.32 -0.35 10.88
N ILE A 28 8.08 0.27 12.04
CA ILE A 28 7.56 1.66 12.08
C ILE A 28 8.51 2.63 11.36
N GLU A 29 9.82 2.36 11.37
CA GLU A 29 10.84 3.17 10.69
C GLU A 29 10.71 3.19 9.16
N GLU A 30 10.00 2.23 8.58
CA GLU A 30 9.74 2.20 7.14
C GLU A 30 8.71 3.27 6.76
N PHE A 31 7.76 3.59 7.64
CA PHE A 31 6.77 4.64 7.41
C PHE A 31 7.45 6.01 7.40
N LYS A 32 7.22 6.80 6.34
CA LYS A 32 7.81 8.14 6.18
C LYS A 32 6.83 9.26 6.52
N ASN A 33 5.54 8.96 6.71
CA ASN A 33 4.59 9.99 7.11
C ASN A 33 4.86 10.48 8.53
N ILE A 34 5.01 11.80 8.67
CA ILE A 34 5.20 12.49 9.95
C ILE A 34 4.06 12.23 10.95
N GLU A 35 2.83 12.06 10.47
CA GLU A 35 1.66 11.74 11.28
C GLU A 35 1.81 10.38 11.95
N THR A 36 2.14 9.33 11.17
CA THR A 36 2.41 7.99 11.68
C THR A 36 3.55 8.00 12.70
N ILE A 37 4.64 8.70 12.37
CA ILE A 37 5.83 8.81 13.24
C ILE A 37 5.46 9.50 14.56
N ASN A 38 4.74 10.61 14.49
CA ASN A 38 4.35 11.38 15.68
C ASN A 38 3.33 10.62 16.53
N TYR A 39 2.37 9.95 15.90
CA TYR A 39 1.41 9.08 16.58
C TYR A 39 2.13 7.96 17.33
N TRP A 40 3.05 7.25 16.69
CA TRP A 40 3.82 6.19 17.33
C TRP A 40 4.68 6.70 18.49
N LYS A 41 5.40 7.82 18.29
CA LYS A 41 6.19 8.46 19.36
C LYS A 41 5.33 8.90 20.54
N LYS A 42 4.13 9.42 20.30
CA LYS A 42 3.19 9.82 21.35
C LYS A 42 2.74 8.60 22.16
N ASN A 43 2.36 7.51 21.52
CA ASN A 43 1.94 6.28 22.20
C ASN A 43 3.09 5.65 22.99
N GLN A 44 4.30 5.60 22.44
CA GLN A 44 5.48 5.15 23.18
C GLN A 44 5.74 5.97 24.45
N LYS A 45 5.53 7.29 24.42
CA LYS A 45 5.70 8.14 25.61
C LYS A 45 4.62 7.92 26.66
N LEU A 46 3.38 7.73 26.24
CA LEU A 46 2.23 7.57 27.14
C LEU A 46 2.15 6.16 27.75
N TYR A 47 2.55 5.15 26.98
CA TYR A 47 2.31 3.73 27.27
C TYR A 47 3.59 2.90 27.22
N ALA A 48 4.74 3.49 27.61
CA ALA A 48 6.06 2.87 27.49
C ALA A 48 6.15 1.46 28.10
N ASN A 49 5.40 1.21 29.19
CA ASN A 49 5.39 -0.05 29.92
C ASN A 49 4.13 -0.91 29.67
N ASP A 50 3.22 -0.45 28.80
CA ASP A 50 1.98 -1.14 28.48
C ASP A 50 2.04 -1.69 27.05
N ARG A 51 2.48 -2.94 26.94
CA ARG A 51 2.55 -3.65 25.65
C ARG A 51 1.20 -3.73 24.95
N GLY A 52 0.10 -3.91 25.69
CA GLY A 52 -1.22 -4.03 25.08
C GLY A 52 -1.63 -2.76 24.35
N GLN A 53 -1.33 -1.60 24.95
CA GLN A 53 -1.59 -0.31 24.30
C GLN A 53 -0.66 -0.03 23.12
N LEU A 54 0.61 -0.44 23.19
CA LEU A 54 1.52 -0.32 22.06
C LEU A 54 1.12 -1.23 20.89
N ASP A 55 0.66 -2.45 21.17
CA ASP A 55 0.14 -3.37 20.16
C ASP A 55 -1.15 -2.83 19.53
N HIS A 56 -2.04 -2.22 20.33
CA HIS A 56 -3.22 -1.56 19.82
C HIS A 56 -2.86 -0.36 18.93
N ALA A 57 -1.95 0.51 19.38
CA ALA A 57 -1.47 1.62 18.57
C ALA A 57 -0.83 1.13 17.26
N ARG A 58 -0.12 -0.01 17.30
CA ARG A 58 0.43 -0.63 16.12
C ARG A 58 -0.65 -1.09 15.15
N ALA A 59 -1.69 -1.77 15.63
CA ALA A 59 -2.82 -2.18 14.81
C ALA A 59 -3.53 -0.99 14.14
N VAL A 60 -3.64 0.14 14.85
CA VAL A 60 -4.19 1.38 14.29
C VAL A 60 -3.34 1.90 13.13
N VAL A 61 -2.01 1.88 13.26
CA VAL A 61 -1.09 2.27 12.17
C VAL A 61 -1.28 1.36 10.96
N ASP A 62 -1.29 0.04 11.14
CA ASP A 62 -1.41 -0.92 10.03
C ASP A 62 -2.78 -0.84 9.30
N MET A 63 -3.80 -0.27 9.94
CA MET A 63 -5.11 -0.04 9.32
C MET A 63 -5.24 1.34 8.66
N LYS A 64 -4.66 2.39 9.26
CA LYS A 64 -4.97 3.79 8.91
C LYS A 64 -3.80 4.58 8.35
N ALA A 65 -2.60 4.01 8.28
CA ALA A 65 -1.44 4.74 7.78
C ALA A 65 -1.67 5.24 6.34
N ARG A 66 -1.55 6.55 6.14
CA ARG A 66 -1.67 7.18 4.82
C ARG A 66 -0.59 6.73 3.84
N ASP A 67 0.51 6.20 4.37
CA ASP A 67 1.60 5.63 3.58
C ASP A 67 1.14 4.44 2.72
N HIS A 68 0.05 3.76 3.08
CA HIS A 68 -0.53 2.70 2.25
C HIS A 68 -0.89 3.19 0.84
N ALA A 69 -1.51 4.37 0.75
CA ALA A 69 -1.88 4.99 -0.52
C ALA A 69 -0.68 5.63 -1.25
N ARG A 70 0.47 5.80 -0.59
CA ARG A 70 1.67 6.46 -1.15
C ARG A 70 2.76 5.49 -1.56
N THR A 71 2.44 4.19 -1.58
CA THR A 71 3.35 3.20 -2.14
C THR A 71 3.52 3.45 -3.64
N PRO A 72 4.72 3.25 -4.21
CA PRO A 72 4.93 3.50 -5.63
C PRO A 72 4.01 2.67 -6.50
N MET A 73 3.54 3.28 -7.60
CA MET A 73 2.63 2.63 -8.55
C MET A 73 3.30 1.41 -9.20
N GLN A 74 2.52 0.35 -9.38
CA GLN A 74 3.04 -0.94 -9.82
C GLN A 74 2.74 -1.18 -11.31
N TRP A 75 3.66 -0.76 -12.17
CA TRP A 75 3.50 -0.81 -13.61
C TRP A 75 3.76 -2.21 -14.19
N THR A 76 4.81 -2.89 -13.71
CA THR A 76 5.31 -4.17 -14.25
C THR A 76 5.64 -5.17 -13.13
N ALA A 77 5.91 -6.43 -13.50
CA ALA A 77 6.39 -7.47 -12.59
C ALA A 77 7.92 -7.42 -12.36
N THR A 78 8.61 -6.44 -12.95
CA THR A 78 10.07 -6.31 -12.83
C THR A 78 10.43 -5.64 -11.51
N ASP A 79 11.74 -5.54 -11.24
CA ASP A 79 12.24 -4.83 -10.06
C ASP A 79 11.64 -3.43 -9.95
N ASN A 80 11.43 -3.01 -8.70
CA ASN A 80 10.75 -1.77 -8.34
C ASN A 80 9.35 -1.60 -8.98
N ALA A 81 8.72 -2.70 -9.39
CA ALA A 81 7.46 -2.73 -10.13
C ALA A 81 7.46 -1.81 -11.37
N GLY A 82 8.64 -1.57 -11.97
CA GLY A 82 8.80 -0.67 -13.11
C GLY A 82 8.62 0.81 -12.80
N PHE A 83 8.59 1.20 -11.51
CA PHE A 83 8.48 2.60 -11.09
C PHE A 83 9.80 3.37 -11.26
N CYS A 84 10.92 2.71 -10.97
CA CYS A 84 12.26 3.26 -11.15
C CYS A 84 13.23 2.20 -11.64
N ASP A 85 14.38 2.65 -12.15
CA ASP A 85 15.47 1.78 -12.57
C ASP A 85 15.87 0.82 -11.44
N PRO A 86 16.16 -0.47 -11.73
CA PRO A 86 16.68 -1.41 -10.74
C PRO A 86 17.89 -0.89 -9.94
N ALA A 87 18.75 -0.08 -10.57
CA ALA A 87 19.92 0.52 -9.92
C ALA A 87 19.59 1.69 -8.99
N CYS A 88 18.33 2.10 -8.89
CA CYS A 88 17.92 3.22 -8.06
C CYS A 88 18.03 2.87 -6.56
N SER A 89 18.99 3.48 -5.88
CA SER A 89 19.24 3.31 -4.44
C SER A 89 18.34 4.18 -3.55
N LEU A 90 17.43 4.97 -4.14
CA LEU A 90 16.51 5.82 -3.38
C LEU A 90 15.44 4.98 -2.68
N GLY A 91 14.90 5.49 -1.56
CA GLY A 91 13.92 4.81 -0.72
C GLY A 91 12.67 4.28 -1.45
N CYS A 92 12.39 4.77 -2.66
CA CYS A 92 11.37 4.25 -3.58
C CYS A 92 11.53 2.75 -3.89
N ALA A 93 12.77 2.25 -4.00
CA ALA A 93 13.05 0.85 -4.30
C ALA A 93 12.73 -0.12 -3.15
N ARG A 94 12.78 0.38 -1.91
CA ARG A 94 12.50 -0.43 -0.71
C ARG A 94 11.01 -0.62 -0.46
N TRP A 95 10.19 0.31 -0.92
CA TRP A 95 8.74 0.29 -0.73
C TRP A 95 8.04 -0.69 -1.69
N THR A 96 8.64 -0.92 -2.85
CA THR A 96 8.14 -1.81 -3.90
C THR A 96 8.53 -3.27 -3.70
N THR A 97 9.63 -3.56 -3.00
CA THR A 97 10.14 -4.95 -2.83
C THR A 97 9.23 -5.83 -1.97
N SER A 98 8.27 -5.23 -1.27
CA SER A 98 7.58 -5.92 -0.18
C SER A 98 6.41 -6.82 -0.61
N ARG A 99 6.01 -6.81 -1.90
CA ARG A 99 5.02 -7.74 -2.47
C ARG A 99 5.25 -8.05 -3.95
N PRO A 100 5.63 -9.29 -4.32
CA PRO A 100 5.65 -9.74 -5.73
C PRO A 100 4.26 -10.05 -6.31
N SER A 101 3.17 -9.92 -5.55
CA SER A 101 1.86 -10.53 -5.89
C SER A 101 0.86 -9.63 -6.61
N THR A 102 1.00 -8.31 -6.57
CA THR A 102 -0.05 -7.37 -7.03
C THR A 102 -0.03 -7.10 -8.54
N TRP A 103 1.06 -7.39 -9.26
CA TRP A 103 1.06 -7.29 -10.72
C TRP A 103 0.05 -8.23 -11.41
N ARG A 104 -0.35 -9.34 -10.75
CA ARG A 104 -1.39 -10.24 -11.26
C ARG A 104 -2.71 -9.50 -11.55
N HIS A 105 -2.99 -8.40 -10.86
CA HIS A 105 -4.22 -7.63 -11.03
C HIS A 105 -4.20 -6.62 -12.19
N ARG A 106 -3.04 -6.40 -12.83
CA ARG A 106 -2.89 -5.61 -14.07
C ARG A 106 -2.75 -6.50 -15.32
N ARG A 107 -2.59 -7.82 -15.17
CA ARG A 107 -2.44 -8.72 -16.32
C ARG A 107 -3.66 -8.61 -17.25
N ARG A 108 -3.41 -8.45 -18.55
CA ARG A 108 -4.42 -8.72 -19.58
C ARG A 108 -4.84 -10.18 -19.47
N GLN A 109 -6.14 -10.45 -19.72
CA GLN A 109 -6.71 -11.80 -19.80
C GLN A 109 -5.76 -12.72 -20.55
N THR A 110 -5.29 -13.77 -19.89
CA THR A 110 -4.55 -14.86 -20.55
C THR A 110 -5.48 -16.00 -20.91
N THR A 111 -6.63 -16.11 -20.22
CA THR A 111 -7.69 -17.09 -20.47
C THR A 111 -9.06 -16.44 -20.29
N PRO A 112 -10.13 -16.91 -20.97
CA PRO A 112 -11.48 -16.34 -20.87
C PRO A 112 -12.04 -16.25 -19.44
N ASN A 113 -11.59 -17.12 -18.54
CA ASN A 113 -12.05 -17.18 -17.15
C ASN A 113 -11.21 -16.39 -16.14
N ASP A 114 -10.15 -15.67 -16.57
CA ASP A 114 -9.27 -14.92 -15.67
C ASP A 114 -9.45 -13.42 -15.87
N LEU A 115 -10.44 -12.84 -15.18
CA LEU A 115 -10.70 -11.40 -15.19
C LEU A 115 -9.88 -10.71 -14.10
N SER A 116 -9.06 -9.75 -14.51
CA SER A 116 -8.32 -8.90 -13.58
C SER A 116 -9.18 -7.75 -13.05
N VAL A 117 -8.80 -7.16 -11.90
CA VAL A 117 -9.49 -5.99 -11.32
C VAL A 117 -9.48 -4.83 -12.32
N TRP A 118 -8.36 -4.64 -13.03
CA TRP A 118 -8.25 -3.60 -14.06
C TRP A 118 -9.27 -3.79 -15.19
N GLN A 119 -9.49 -5.02 -15.65
CA GLN A 119 -10.48 -5.32 -16.69
C GLN A 119 -11.92 -5.13 -16.21
N PHE A 120 -12.19 -5.34 -14.92
CA PHE A 120 -13.50 -5.04 -14.35
C PHE A 120 -13.82 -3.53 -14.36
N TRP A 121 -12.79 -2.69 -14.26
CA TRP A 121 -12.93 -1.22 -14.29
C TRP A 121 -13.03 -0.63 -15.71
N GLN A 122 -12.75 -1.41 -16.77
CA GLN A 122 -12.88 -0.98 -18.16
C GLN A 122 -14.31 -1.11 -18.67
#